data_AF-A0A968T091-F1
#
_entry.id   AF-A0A968T091-F1
#
_cell.length_a   1.000
_cell.length_b   1.000
_cell.length_c   1.000
_cell.angle_alpha   90.00
_cell.angle_beta   90.00
_cell.angle_gamma   90.00
#
_symmetry.space_group_name_H-M   'P 1'
#
loop_
_entity.id
_entity.type
_entity.pdbx_description
1 polymer ?
#
loop_
_entity_poly.entity_id
_entity_poly.type
_entity_poly.pdbx_seq_one_letter_code
_entity_poly.pdbx_strand_id
1 'polypeptide(L)'
;MSQLRHILPVPDLLVTDNTTIGRNPARVQADTTLFAQQMALALRSEHAEEISDALRLYRGPFLDGFSLRDTIEFDLWVEQERQNWGQSYSDGHQASRYLYDGLHTLQRAHERVMMLYGLLACCSIALRQQQPTLAAKL
;
A
#
# COMPACT_ATOMS: atom_id res chain seq x y z
N MET A 1 -18.55 23.32 25.51
CA MET A 1 -17.07 23.24 25.55
C MET A 1 -16.46 22.70 26.85
N SER A 2 -17.15 22.66 28.02
CA SER A 2 -16.54 22.11 29.25
C SER A 2 -16.46 20.57 29.25
N GLN A 3 -17.43 19.87 28.66
CA GLN A 3 -17.46 18.40 28.62
C GLN A 3 -16.30 17.79 27.82
N LEU A 4 -15.98 18.31 26.63
CA LEU A 4 -14.85 17.82 25.82
C LEU A 4 -13.50 18.01 26.53
N ARG A 5 -13.29 19.14 27.23
CA ARG A 5 -12.05 19.38 28.01
C ARG A 5 -11.97 18.51 29.26
N HIS A 6 -13.11 18.12 29.83
CA HIS A 6 -13.14 17.21 30.97
C HIS A 6 -12.85 15.77 30.55
N ILE A 7 -13.29 15.35 29.37
CA ILE A 7 -13.07 14.00 28.84
C ILE A 7 -11.67 13.86 28.22
N LEU A 8 -11.08 14.96 27.75
CA LEU A 8 -9.72 15.04 27.22
C LEU A 8 -8.81 15.79 28.21
N PRO A 9 -8.31 15.13 29.28
CA PRO A 9 -7.60 15.79 30.38
C PRO A 9 -6.23 16.36 30.00
N VAL A 10 -5.77 16.13 28.76
CA VAL A 10 -4.50 16.67 28.29
C VAL A 10 -4.74 18.10 27.75
N PRO A 11 -4.01 19.10 28.26
CA PRO A 11 -4.11 20.46 27.76
C PRO A 11 -3.60 20.57 26.31
N ASP A 12 -4.11 21.57 25.58
CA ASP A 12 -3.73 21.92 24.19
C ASP A 12 -3.97 20.85 23.12
N LEU A 13 -4.85 19.88 23.35
CA LEU A 13 -5.32 18.96 22.31
C LEU A 13 -6.28 19.63 21.32
N LEU A 14 -7.01 20.64 21.78
CA LEU A 14 -7.96 21.40 20.97
C LEU A 14 -7.43 22.82 20.76
N VAL A 15 -7.52 23.29 19.52
CA VAL A 15 -7.26 24.68 19.16
C VAL A 15 -8.61 25.29 18.82
N THR A 16 -8.92 26.44 19.41
CA THR A 16 -10.20 27.11 19.21
C THR A 16 -9.96 28.52 18.70
N ASP A 17 -10.63 28.89 17.61
CA ASP A 17 -10.80 30.29 17.22
C ASP A 17 -12.25 30.75 17.55
N ASN A 18 -12.63 31.97 17.15
CA ASN A 18 -13.96 32.52 17.45
C ASN A 18 -15.12 31.77 16.77
N THR A 19 -14.84 30.92 15.79
CA THR A 19 -15.82 30.26 14.92
C THR A 19 -15.58 28.77 14.71
N THR A 20 -14.38 28.27 15.01
CA THR A 20 -13.98 26.89 14.74
C THR A 20 -13.40 26.23 15.97
N ILE A 21 -13.64 24.93 16.07
CA ILE A 21 -13.00 24.05 17.02
C ILE A 21 -12.20 23.04 16.20
N GLY A 22 -10.88 23.15 16.31
CA GLY A 22 -9.94 22.26 15.68
C GLY A 22 -9.22 21.39 16.70
N ARG A 23 -8.49 20.42 16.17
CA ARG A 23 -7.54 19.61 16.91
C ARG A 23 -6.14 20.15 16.68
N ASN A 24 -5.27 20.11 17.69
CA ASN A 24 -3.87 20.46 17.54
C ASN A 24 -3.12 19.34 16.79
N PRO A 25 -2.70 19.53 15.52
CA PRO A 25 -2.06 18.48 14.73
C PRO A 25 -0.67 18.10 15.24
N ALA A 26 -0.02 18.97 16.03
CA ALA A 26 1.26 18.66 16.66
C ALA A 26 1.13 17.72 17.86
N ARG A 27 -0.07 17.58 18.43
CA ARG A 27 -0.31 16.75 19.61
C ARG A 27 -1.22 15.55 19.37
N VAL A 28 -2.08 15.60 18.35
CA VAL A 28 -3.01 14.51 18.06
C VAL A 28 -3.09 14.28 16.57
N GLN A 29 -2.90 13.02 16.18
CA GLN A 29 -3.09 12.54 14.82
C GLN A 29 -4.35 11.69 14.72
N ALA A 30 -4.99 11.74 13.55
CA ALA A 30 -6.12 10.89 13.21
C ALA A 30 -5.57 9.79 12.32
N ASP A 31 -6.12 8.60 12.45
CA ASP A 31 -5.86 7.49 11.56
C ASP A 31 -6.11 7.88 10.09
N THR A 32 -7.17 8.63 9.79
CA THR A 32 -7.45 9.14 8.44
C THR A 32 -6.34 10.05 7.91
N THR A 33 -5.82 10.95 8.75
CA THR A 33 -4.70 11.83 8.37
C THR A 33 -3.42 11.04 8.15
N LEU A 34 -3.13 10.08 9.04
CA LEU A 34 -1.95 9.23 8.94
C LEU A 34 -2.00 8.34 7.70
N PHE A 35 -3.15 7.70 7.44
CA PHE A 35 -3.40 6.90 6.26
C PHE A 35 -3.21 7.71 4.98
N ALA A 36 -3.84 8.89 4.88
CA ALA A 36 -3.72 9.74 3.69
C ALA A 36 -2.26 10.16 3.43
N GLN A 37 -1.53 10.54 4.48
CA GLN A 37 -0.12 10.93 4.37
C GLN A 37 0.77 9.76 3.96
N GLN A 38 0.65 8.61 4.62
CA GLN A 38 1.45 7.43 4.30
C GLN A 38 1.14 6.89 2.90
N MET A 39 -0.13 6.83 2.52
CA MET A 39 -0.53 6.41 1.18
C MET A 39 0.03 7.35 0.10
N ALA A 40 -0.05 8.66 0.32
CA ALA A 40 0.50 9.64 -0.62
C ALA A 40 2.02 9.60 -0.76
N LEU A 41 2.75 9.15 0.27
CA LEU A 41 4.20 8.91 0.20
C LEU A 41 4.51 7.59 -0.48
N ALA A 42 3.83 6.52 -0.10
CA ALA A 42 4.01 5.17 -0.63
C ALA A 42 3.72 5.08 -2.14
N LEU A 43 2.69 5.78 -2.61
CA LEU A 43 2.38 5.85 -4.05
C LEU A 43 3.46 6.57 -4.87
N ARG A 44 4.29 7.42 -4.24
CA ARG A 44 5.41 8.11 -4.91
C ARG A 44 6.70 7.30 -4.88
N SER A 45 6.87 6.42 -3.88
CA SER A 45 8.08 5.63 -3.76
C SER A 45 8.10 4.45 -4.72
N GLU A 46 6.95 4.04 -5.27
CA GLU A 46 6.81 2.86 -6.14
C GLU A 46 7.28 1.56 -5.47
N HIS A 47 7.31 1.52 -4.13
CA HIS A 47 7.63 0.32 -3.36
C HIS A 47 6.35 -0.34 -2.85
N ALA A 48 6.10 -1.58 -3.30
CA ALA A 48 4.90 -2.32 -2.94
C ALA A 48 4.75 -2.55 -1.42
N GLU A 49 5.89 -2.64 -0.70
CA GLU A 49 5.94 -2.80 0.75
C GLU A 49 5.40 -1.56 1.49
N GLU A 50 5.81 -0.36 1.08
CA GLU A 50 5.33 0.88 1.70
C GLU A 50 3.83 1.09 1.47
N ILE A 51 3.33 0.70 0.29
CA ILE A 51 1.89 0.74 0.00
C ILE A 51 1.15 -0.28 0.88
N SER A 52 1.70 -1.48 1.04
CA SER A 52 1.14 -2.52 1.92
C SER A 52 1.06 -2.05 3.37
N ASP A 53 2.10 -1.39 3.88
CA ASP A 53 2.12 -0.84 5.23
C ASP A 53 1.10 0.30 5.41
N ALA A 54 0.96 1.18 4.42
CA ALA A 54 -0.09 2.21 4.44
C ALA A 54 -1.50 1.59 4.45
N LEU A 55 -1.74 0.53 3.66
CA LEU A 55 -3.04 -0.17 3.63
C LEU A 55 -3.42 -0.79 4.98
N ARG A 56 -2.44 -1.20 5.82
CA ARG A 56 -2.71 -1.75 7.17
C ARG A 56 -3.31 -0.74 8.14
N LEU A 57 -3.21 0.57 7.86
CA LEU A 57 -3.87 1.59 8.66
C LEU A 57 -5.38 1.65 8.45
N TYR A 58 -5.87 1.17 7.30
CA TYR A 58 -7.30 1.10 7.03
C TYR A 58 -7.94 -0.09 7.75
N ARG A 59 -8.74 0.19 8.78
CA ARG A 59 -9.31 -0.85 9.68
C ARG A 59 -10.75 -1.23 9.37
N GLY A 60 -11.34 -0.64 8.34
CA GLY A 60 -12.74 -0.82 7.98
C GLY A 60 -13.41 0.50 7.58
N PRO A 61 -14.73 0.48 7.38
CA PRO A 61 -15.49 1.66 6.97
C PRO A 61 -15.34 2.82 7.95
N PHE A 62 -15.23 4.04 7.42
CA PHE A 62 -15.14 5.25 8.22
C PHE A 62 -16.37 5.40 9.13
N LEU A 63 -16.13 5.63 10.43
CA LEU A 63 -17.17 5.76 11.45
C LEU A 63 -18.18 4.60 11.44
N ASP A 64 -17.72 3.37 11.24
CA ASP A 64 -18.57 2.19 11.35
C ASP A 64 -19.21 2.09 12.75
N GLY A 65 -20.50 1.78 12.80
CA GLY A 65 -21.29 1.73 14.03
C GLY A 65 -21.59 3.08 14.71
N PHE A 66 -21.20 4.22 14.12
CA PHE A 66 -21.52 5.55 14.64
C PHE A 66 -22.63 6.22 13.82
N SER A 67 -23.61 6.79 14.50
CA SER A 67 -24.74 7.51 13.90
C SER A 67 -25.17 8.68 14.77
N LEU A 68 -25.54 9.80 14.16
CA LEU A 68 -26.20 10.91 14.85
C LEU A 68 -27.70 10.87 14.54
N ARG A 69 -28.53 11.10 15.57
CA ARG A 69 -29.99 11.16 15.37
C ARG A 69 -30.39 12.45 14.67
N ASP A 70 -31.39 12.35 13.80
CA ASP A 70 -32.10 13.47 13.17
C ASP A 70 -31.19 14.45 12.40
N THR A 71 -30.09 13.96 11.82
CA THR A 71 -29.13 14.79 11.06
C THR A 71 -28.79 14.16 9.70
N ILE A 72 -29.62 14.43 8.69
CA ILE A 72 -29.47 13.87 7.33
C ILE A 72 -28.14 14.30 6.70
N GLU A 73 -27.71 15.55 6.96
CA GLU A 73 -26.46 16.10 6.44
C GLU A 73 -25.25 15.32 6.93
N PHE A 74 -25.30 14.84 8.17
CA PHE A 74 -24.24 14.00 8.74
C PHE A 74 -24.19 12.65 8.04
N ASP A 75 -25.34 12.00 7.85
CA ASP A 75 -25.40 10.69 7.20
C ASP A 75 -24.91 10.75 5.75
N LEU A 76 -25.29 11.80 5.01
CA LEU A 76 -24.80 12.05 3.65
C LEU A 76 -23.28 12.28 3.61
N TRP A 77 -22.76 13.08 4.55
CA TRP A 77 -21.33 13.31 4.65
C TRP A 77 -20.56 12.04 4.99
N VAL A 78 -21.04 11.23 5.95
CA VAL A 78 -20.41 9.97 6.32
C VAL A 78 -20.38 9.00 5.14
N GLU A 79 -21.47 8.90 4.39
CA GLU A 79 -21.53 8.02 3.22
C GLU A 79 -20.52 8.46 2.16
N GLN A 80 -20.44 9.76 1.88
CA GLN A 80 -19.45 10.28 0.95
C GLN A 80 -18.01 10.04 1.41
N GLU A 81 -17.72 10.23 2.70
CA GLU A 81 -16.40 9.95 3.26
C GLU A 81 -16.06 8.45 3.16
N ARG A 82 -17.01 7.55 3.47
CA ARG A 82 -16.80 6.10 3.33
C ARG A 82 -16.45 5.72 1.90
N GLN A 83 -17.10 6.32 0.91
CA GLN A 83 -16.77 6.11 -0.51
C GLN A 83 -15.36 6.62 -0.83
N ASN A 84 -15.00 7.84 -0.40
CA ASN A 84 -13.67 8.42 -0.62
C ASN A 84 -12.56 7.53 -0.04
N TRP A 85 -12.71 7.08 1.21
CA TRP A 85 -11.73 6.24 1.89
C TRP A 85 -11.69 4.83 1.30
N GLY A 86 -12.84 4.25 0.93
CA GLY A 86 -12.92 2.96 0.27
C GLY A 86 -12.28 2.95 -1.12
N GLN A 87 -12.44 4.03 -1.89
CA GLN A 87 -11.78 4.19 -3.18
C GLN A 87 -10.26 4.28 -3.01
N SER A 88 -9.80 5.13 -2.08
CA SER A 88 -8.36 5.28 -1.80
C SER A 88 -7.70 3.96 -1.37
N TYR A 89 -8.40 3.15 -0.57
CA TYR A 89 -7.95 1.81 -0.20
C TYR A 89 -7.86 0.87 -1.41
N SER A 90 -8.90 0.87 -2.26
CA SER A 90 -8.96 0.01 -3.45
C SER A 90 -7.85 0.36 -4.45
N ASP A 91 -7.61 1.65 -4.68
CA ASP A 91 -6.56 2.13 -5.56
C ASP A 91 -5.17 1.75 -5.05
N GLY A 92 -4.91 1.91 -3.75
CA GLY A 92 -3.66 1.49 -3.13
C GLY A 92 -3.43 -0.02 -3.23
N HIS A 93 -4.47 -0.82 -2.97
CA HIS A 93 -4.38 -2.28 -3.12
C HIS A 93 -4.10 -2.71 -4.56
N GLN A 94 -4.73 -2.05 -5.54
CA GLN A 94 -4.47 -2.29 -6.95
C GLN A 94 -3.04 -1.88 -7.35
N ALA A 95 -2.53 -0.74 -6.87
CA ALA A 95 -1.17 -0.29 -7.11
C ALA A 95 -0.12 -1.28 -6.54
N SER A 96 -0.32 -1.76 -5.31
CA SER A 96 0.56 -2.76 -4.69
C SER A 96 0.64 -4.04 -5.53
N ARG A 97 -0.52 -4.52 -6.03
CA ARG A 97 -0.56 -5.71 -6.90
C ARG A 97 0.20 -5.51 -8.20
N TYR A 98 0.04 -4.37 -8.87
CA TYR A 98 0.77 -4.10 -10.12
C TYR A 98 2.29 -4.13 -9.93
N LEU A 99 2.78 -3.58 -8.82
CA LEU A 99 4.21 -3.58 -8.51
C LEU A 99 4.74 -4.99 -8.20
N TYR A 100 4.01 -5.78 -7.40
CA TYR A 100 4.38 -7.16 -7.13
C TYR A 100 4.39 -8.03 -8.40
N ASP A 101 3.36 -7.90 -9.25
CA ASP A 101 3.28 -8.65 -10.50
C ASP A 101 4.43 -8.28 -11.46
N GLY A 102 4.80 -7.01 -11.53
CA GLY A 102 5.96 -6.53 -12.30
C GLY A 102 7.27 -7.16 -11.82
N LEU A 103 7.52 -7.13 -10.50
CA LEU A 103 8.73 -7.71 -9.91
C LEU A 103 8.82 -9.21 -10.15
N HIS A 104 7.71 -9.94 -9.96
CA HIS A 104 7.66 -11.37 -10.23
C HIS A 104 7.88 -11.72 -11.70
N THR A 105 7.42 -10.87 -12.62
CA THR A 105 7.63 -11.07 -14.07
C THR A 105 9.10 -10.94 -14.43
N LEU A 106 9.80 -9.94 -13.88
CA LEU A 106 11.24 -9.76 -14.08
C LEU A 106 12.05 -10.93 -13.50
N GLN A 107 11.70 -11.41 -12.31
CA GLN A 107 12.38 -12.55 -11.70
C GLN A 107 12.18 -13.83 -12.51
N ARG A 108 10.96 -14.10 -12.98
CA ARG A 108 10.68 -15.26 -13.86
C ARG A 108 11.40 -15.17 -15.20
N ALA A 109 11.53 -13.96 -15.77
CA ALA A 109 12.31 -13.75 -16.98
C ALA A 109 13.80 -14.06 -16.73
N HIS A 110 14.36 -13.61 -15.60
CA HIS A 110 15.72 -13.92 -15.20
C HIS A 110 15.94 -15.43 -15.04
N GLU A 111 15.07 -16.13 -14.31
CA GLU A 111 15.14 -17.59 -14.13
C GLU A 111 15.08 -18.35 -15.46
N ARG A 112 14.21 -17.93 -16.39
CA ARG A 112 14.11 -18.52 -17.73
C ARG A 112 15.37 -18.31 -18.56
N VAL A 113 15.95 -17.12 -18.52
CA VAL A 113 17.22 -16.81 -19.18
C VAL A 113 18.34 -17.68 -18.62
N MET A 114 18.43 -17.80 -17.29
CA MET A 114 19.41 -18.66 -16.63
C MET A 114 19.24 -20.14 -17.01
N MET A 115 18.00 -20.64 -17.12
CA MET A 115 17.74 -22.00 -17.61
C MET A 115 18.18 -22.21 -19.06
N LEU A 116 17.92 -21.26 -19.95
CA LEU A 116 18.35 -21.34 -21.36
C LEU A 116 19.89 -21.34 -21.48
N TYR A 117 20.57 -20.49 -20.72
CA TYR A 117 22.04 -20.49 -20.67
C TYR A 117 22.59 -21.83 -20.16
N GLY A 118 21.98 -22.43 -19.13
CA GLY A 118 22.34 -23.75 -18.63
C GLY A 118 22.16 -24.85 -19.69
N LEU A 119 21.05 -24.84 -20.43
CA LEU A 119 20.79 -25.80 -21.51
C LEU A 119 21.79 -25.66 -22.67
N LEU A 120 22.12 -24.43 -23.09
CA LEU A 120 23.12 -24.18 -24.12
C LEU A 120 24.52 -24.62 -23.69
N ALA A 121 24.91 -24.38 -22.43
CA ALA A 121 26.18 -24.85 -21.87
C ALA A 121 26.24 -26.39 -21.85
N CYS A 122 25.18 -27.07 -21.41
CA CYS A 122 25.10 -28.53 -21.42
C CYS A 122 25.17 -29.10 -22.85
N CYS A 123 24.45 -28.49 -23.78
CA CYS A 123 24.45 -28.91 -25.19
C CYS A 123 25.85 -28.75 -25.82
N SER A 124 26.54 -27.65 -25.51
CA SER A 124 27.92 -27.38 -25.95
C SER A 124 28.92 -28.42 -25.40
N ILE A 125 28.76 -28.84 -24.14
CA ILE A 125 29.59 -29.87 -23.52
C ILE A 125 29.31 -31.25 -24.14
N ALA A 126 28.03 -31.61 -24.34
CA ALA A 126 27.64 -32.86 -24.96
C ALA A 126 28.17 -32.99 -26.39
N LEU A 127 28.04 -31.93 -27.20
CA LEU A 127 28.59 -31.88 -28.56
C LEU A 127 30.12 -32.01 -28.57
N ARG A 128 30.82 -31.43 -27.60
CA ARG A 128 32.27 -31.54 -27.47
C ARG A 128 32.71 -32.95 -27.06
N GLN A 129 31.94 -33.66 -26.24
CA GLN A 129 32.24 -35.06 -25.86
C GLN A 129 31.92 -36.09 -26.95
N GLN A 130 31.14 -35.74 -27.97
CA GLN A 130 30.76 -36.62 -29.09
C GLN A 130 31.74 -36.59 -30.28
N GLN A 131 32.73 -35.69 -30.26
CA GLN A 131 33.74 -35.53 -31.32
C GLN A 131 34.99 -36.46 -31.28
N PRO A 132 35.34 -37.24 -30.22
CA PRO A 132 36.59 -37.98 -30.21
C PRO A 132 36.59 -39.25 -31.08
N THR A 133 35.43 -39.73 -31.55
CA THR A 133 35.34 -40.97 -32.34
C THR A 133 35.47 -40.78 -33.86
N LEU A 134 35.44 -39.54 -34.37
CA LEU A 134 35.64 -39.25 -35.80
C LEU A 134 37.12 -39.07 -36.19
N ALA A 135 38.00 -38.76 -35.23
CA ALA A 135 39.44 -38.59 -35.49
C ALA A 135 40.24 -39.91 -35.45
N ALA A 136 39.63 -41.02 -35.00
CA ALA A 136 40.30 -42.33 -34.89
C ALA A 136 40.04 -43.28 -36.09
N LYS A 137 39.50 -42.77 -37.21
CA LYS A 137 39.17 -43.55 -38.42
C LYS A 137 39.79 -43.02 -39.72
N LEU A 138 40.78 -42.13 -39.64
CA LEU A 138 41.69 -41.80 -40.75
C LEU A 138 43.07 -42.38 -40.43
#